data_AF-G4YWF3-F1
#
_entry.id   AF-G4YWF3-F1
#
_cell.length_a   1.000
_cell.length_b   1.000
_cell.length_c   1.000
_cell.angle_alpha   90.00
_cell.angle_beta   90.00
_cell.angle_gamma   90.00
#
_symmetry.space_group_name_H-M   'P 1'
#
loop_
_entity.id
_entity.type
_entity.pdbx_description
1 polymer ?
#
loop_
_entity_poly.entity_id
_entity_poly.type
_entity_poly.pdbx_seq_one_letter_code
_entity_poly.pdbx_strand_id
1 'polypeptide(L)'
;MPTSSRKRKILSTVRKLWKSVLGEQKDDDSGGSSAQEEQEDLAAVYFVLKAKRYLTSRHRVPRPPSRVKFYLSDMPESEFKLQFRLSRRYFTAVCELIADNAEFRSTPGKQTRMSVELHLMGLLRTLGSTDGEGHSADFLSVGGHTPEHLLAKRVVRALNSLRSKVIMWPEADERRDF
;
A
#
# COMPACT_ATOMS: atom_id res chain seq x y z
N MET A 1 6.69 15.43 -12.54
CA MET A 1 5.97 15.15 -13.82
C MET A 1 4.91 14.09 -13.59
N PRO A 2 3.64 14.29 -13.99
CA PRO A 2 2.62 13.26 -13.82
C PRO A 2 2.89 12.12 -14.80
N THR A 3 3.11 10.91 -14.28
CA THR A 3 3.26 9.69 -15.08
C THR A 3 1.93 9.40 -15.78
N SER A 4 1.89 9.58 -17.10
CA SER A 4 0.69 9.26 -17.88
C SER A 4 0.39 7.76 -17.80
N SER A 5 -0.86 7.41 -17.49
CA SER A 5 -1.26 6.01 -17.34
C SER A 5 -1.02 5.23 -18.64
N ARG A 6 -0.62 3.95 -18.52
CA ARG A 6 -0.36 3.06 -19.66
C ARG A 6 -1.55 3.01 -20.64
N LYS A 7 -2.79 3.11 -20.13
CA LYS A 7 -4.02 3.23 -20.92
C LYS A 7 -4.06 4.49 -21.76
N ARG A 8 -3.72 5.62 -21.17
CA ARG A 8 -3.68 6.91 -21.87
C ARG A 8 -2.63 6.90 -22.98
N LYS A 9 -1.48 6.28 -22.74
CA LYS A 9 -0.43 6.10 -23.76
C LYS A 9 -0.96 5.26 -24.93
N ILE A 10 -1.50 4.07 -24.67
CA ILE A 10 -2.03 3.18 -25.72
C ILE A 10 -3.17 3.83 -26.51
N LEU A 11 -4.14 4.48 -25.84
CA LEU A 11 -5.22 5.21 -26.51
C LEU A 11 -4.68 6.36 -27.38
N SER A 12 -3.61 7.04 -26.95
CA SER A 12 -3.00 8.10 -27.74
C SER A 12 -2.28 7.55 -28.99
N THR A 13 -1.68 6.36 -28.90
CA THR A 13 -1.06 5.67 -30.05
C THR A 13 -2.11 5.24 -31.06
N VAL A 14 -3.18 4.54 -30.62
CA VAL A 14 -4.28 4.10 -31.50
C VAL A 14 -4.93 5.30 -32.20
N ARG A 15 -5.12 6.41 -31.50
CA ARG A 15 -5.68 7.64 -32.08
C ARG A 15 -4.75 8.28 -33.12
N LYS A 16 -3.43 8.16 -32.96
CA LYS A 16 -2.45 8.67 -33.95
C LYS A 16 -2.46 7.81 -35.21
N LEU A 17 -2.49 6.49 -35.06
CA LEU A 17 -2.59 5.54 -36.17
C LEU A 17 -3.90 5.72 -36.96
N TRP A 18 -5.02 5.88 -36.25
CA TRP A 18 -6.29 6.16 -36.92
C TRP A 18 -6.25 7.47 -37.72
N LYS A 19 -5.58 8.51 -37.21
CA LYS A 19 -5.40 9.77 -37.94
C LYS A 19 -4.47 9.66 -39.16
N SER A 20 -3.47 8.77 -39.14
CA SER A 20 -2.60 8.58 -40.30
C SER A 20 -3.33 7.85 -41.42
N VAL A 21 -4.09 6.81 -41.10
CA VAL A 21 -4.94 6.08 -42.07
C VAL A 21 -5.98 7.00 -42.71
N LEU A 22 -6.62 7.87 -41.91
CA LEU A 22 -7.54 8.92 -42.40
C LEU A 22 -6.85 9.96 -43.30
N GLY A 23 -5.55 10.17 -43.12
CA GLY A 23 -4.74 11.07 -43.97
C GLY A 23 -4.40 10.41 -45.30
N GLU A 24 -3.94 9.16 -45.27
CA GLU A 24 -3.61 8.35 -46.45
C GLU A 24 -4.82 8.13 -47.35
N GLN A 25 -6.00 7.88 -46.76
CA GLN A 25 -7.26 7.73 -47.52
C GLN A 25 -7.74 9.04 -48.17
N LYS A 26 -7.20 10.19 -47.78
CA LYS A 26 -7.50 11.48 -48.40
C LYS A 26 -6.59 11.78 -49.60
N ASP A 27 -5.44 11.11 -49.67
CA ASP A 27 -4.43 11.28 -50.71
C ASP A 27 -4.55 10.23 -51.84
N ASP A 28 -5.15 9.06 -51.57
CA ASP A 28 -5.46 8.01 -52.56
C ASP A 28 -6.95 7.99 -52.98
N ASP A 29 -7.30 8.62 -54.11
CA ASP A 29 -8.65 8.58 -54.71
C ASP A 29 -8.91 7.28 -55.53
N SER A 30 -8.06 6.26 -55.38
CA SER A 30 -8.19 4.98 -56.09
C SER A 30 -7.68 3.80 -55.25
N GLY A 31 -8.51 3.27 -54.34
CA GLY A 31 -8.15 2.11 -53.51
C GLY A 31 -9.09 1.79 -52.35
N GLY A 32 -10.40 2.01 -52.50
CA GLY A 32 -11.37 2.16 -51.41
C GLY A 32 -11.85 0.90 -50.64
N SER A 33 -11.10 -0.20 -50.58
CA SER A 33 -11.54 -1.39 -49.81
C SER A 33 -10.63 -1.71 -48.62
N SER A 34 -9.32 -1.80 -48.81
CA SER A 34 -8.37 -2.19 -47.74
C SER A 34 -8.26 -1.12 -46.65
N ALA A 35 -8.12 0.15 -47.03
CA ALA A 35 -7.99 1.26 -46.08
C ALA A 35 -9.25 1.47 -45.24
N GLN A 36 -10.43 1.18 -45.82
CA GLN A 36 -11.70 1.28 -45.11
C GLN A 36 -11.85 0.18 -44.05
N GLU A 37 -11.42 -1.04 -44.36
CA GLU A 37 -11.37 -2.16 -43.41
C GLU A 37 -10.41 -1.87 -42.25
N GLU A 38 -9.21 -1.34 -42.53
CA GLU A 38 -8.25 -0.92 -41.50
C GLU A 38 -8.78 0.20 -40.59
N GLN A 39 -9.55 1.13 -41.17
CA GLN A 39 -10.19 2.21 -40.42
C GLN A 39 -11.28 1.66 -39.49
N GLU A 40 -12.10 0.72 -39.95
CA GLU A 40 -13.13 0.06 -39.15
C GLU A 40 -12.50 -0.74 -38.00
N ASP A 41 -11.40 -1.45 -38.25
CA ASP A 41 -10.65 -2.20 -37.24
C ASP A 41 -10.05 -1.30 -36.16
N LEU A 42 -9.41 -0.19 -36.56
CA LEU A 42 -8.83 0.77 -35.61
C LEU A 42 -9.91 1.46 -34.77
N ALA A 43 -11.07 1.78 -35.38
CA ALA A 43 -12.21 2.31 -34.68
C ALA A 43 -12.74 1.29 -33.65
N ALA A 44 -12.91 0.03 -34.04
CA ALA A 44 -13.37 -1.05 -33.16
C ALA A 44 -12.43 -1.23 -31.96
N VAL A 45 -11.11 -1.30 -32.20
CA VAL A 45 -10.09 -1.41 -31.15
C VAL A 45 -10.14 -0.19 -30.21
N TYR A 46 -10.29 1.01 -30.75
CA TYR A 46 -10.39 2.23 -29.95
C TYR A 46 -11.61 2.22 -29.03
N PHE A 47 -12.79 1.84 -29.54
CA PHE A 47 -14.02 1.77 -28.74
C PHE A 47 -13.92 0.69 -27.65
N VAL A 48 -13.39 -0.50 -27.97
CA VAL A 48 -13.17 -1.57 -27.00
C VAL A 48 -12.23 -1.13 -25.87
N LEU A 49 -11.11 -0.48 -26.20
CA LEU A 49 -10.15 0.02 -25.22
C LEU A 49 -10.70 1.19 -24.39
N LYS A 50 -11.53 2.05 -25.00
CA LYS A 50 -12.18 3.17 -24.31
C LYS A 50 -13.19 2.66 -23.28
N ALA A 51 -14.02 1.68 -23.66
CA ALA A 51 -15.05 1.07 -22.82
C ALA A 51 -14.48 0.31 -21.61
N LYS A 52 -13.32 -0.34 -21.75
CA LYS A 52 -12.68 -1.07 -20.63
C LYS A 52 -12.08 -0.11 -19.61
N ARG A 53 -12.42 -0.22 -18.33
CA ARG A 53 -11.83 0.62 -17.26
C ARG A 53 -10.31 0.45 -17.11
N TYR A 54 -9.79 -0.77 -17.33
CA TYR A 54 -8.37 -1.12 -17.22
C TYR A 54 -7.90 -1.87 -18.47
N LEU A 55 -6.61 -1.74 -18.83
CA LEU A 55 -6.00 -2.46 -19.97
C LEU A 55 -5.74 -3.93 -19.69
N THR A 56 -5.26 -4.22 -18.47
CA THR A 56 -4.94 -5.58 -18.02
C THR A 56 -6.08 -6.07 -17.14
N SER A 57 -6.33 -7.38 -17.18
CA SER A 57 -7.24 -8.02 -16.22
C SER A 57 -6.77 -7.68 -14.81
N ARG A 58 -7.69 -7.16 -13.99
CA ARG A 58 -7.37 -6.87 -12.59
C ARG A 58 -7.32 -8.19 -11.85
N HIS A 59 -6.12 -8.65 -11.50
CA HIS A 59 -6.00 -9.72 -10.52
C HIS A 59 -6.55 -9.22 -9.18
N ARG A 60 -7.66 -9.83 -8.76
CA ARG A 60 -8.18 -9.64 -7.42
C ARG A 60 -7.22 -10.37 -6.48
N VAL A 61 -6.46 -9.62 -5.70
CA VAL A 61 -5.81 -10.18 -4.52
C VAL A 61 -6.94 -10.59 -3.57
N PRO A 62 -7.07 -11.88 -3.23
CA PRO A 62 -8.15 -12.35 -2.37
C PRO A 62 -8.07 -11.62 -1.03
N ARG A 63 -9.22 -11.25 -0.48
CA ARG A 63 -9.27 -10.60 0.83
C ARG A 63 -8.85 -11.66 1.86
N PRO A 64 -7.78 -11.45 2.63
CA PRO A 64 -7.29 -12.46 3.55
C PRO A 64 -8.29 -12.70 4.68
N PRO A 65 -8.46 -13.95 5.15
CA PRO A 65 -9.33 -14.26 6.28
C PRO A 65 -8.87 -13.59 7.58
N SER A 66 -7.55 -13.34 7.73
CA SER A 66 -7.02 -12.44 8.76
C SER A 66 -6.00 -11.47 8.15
N ARG A 67 -6.22 -10.17 8.32
CA ARG A 67 -5.34 -9.14 7.75
C ARG A 67 -3.91 -9.23 8.28
N VAL A 68 -3.75 -9.54 9.57
CA VAL A 68 -2.45 -9.73 10.21
C VAL A 68 -1.65 -10.81 9.47
N LYS A 69 -2.24 -11.98 9.23
CA LYS A 69 -1.56 -13.07 8.54
C LYS A 69 -1.09 -12.66 7.15
N PHE A 70 -1.90 -11.93 6.40
CA PHE A 70 -1.52 -11.43 5.08
C PHE A 70 -0.34 -10.47 5.11
N TYR A 71 -0.37 -9.47 5.98
CA TYR A 71 0.73 -8.51 6.06
C TYR A 71 2.03 -9.17 6.55
N LEU A 72 1.94 -10.17 7.43
CA LEU A 72 3.11 -10.86 7.96
C LEU A 72 3.64 -11.98 7.04
N SER A 73 2.77 -12.66 6.31
CA SER A 73 3.14 -13.90 5.59
C SER A 73 3.07 -13.74 4.08
N ASP A 74 1.99 -13.14 3.56
CA ASP A 74 1.64 -13.21 2.14
C ASP A 74 2.10 -11.98 1.35
N MET A 75 2.25 -10.82 2.00
CA MET A 75 2.66 -9.57 1.36
C MET A 75 4.14 -9.64 0.91
N PRO A 76 4.53 -9.05 -0.23
CA PRO A 76 5.93 -8.87 -0.59
C PRO A 76 6.69 -7.93 0.37
N GLU A 77 7.97 -8.18 0.62
CA GLU A 77 8.78 -7.35 1.54
C GLU A 77 8.88 -5.87 1.11
N SER A 78 8.92 -5.60 -0.20
CA SER A 78 8.92 -4.24 -0.75
C SER A 78 7.65 -3.48 -0.41
N GLU A 79 6.49 -4.13 -0.52
CA GLU A 79 5.19 -3.54 -0.16
C GLU A 79 5.06 -3.37 1.35
N PHE A 80 5.54 -4.33 2.12
CA PHE A 80 5.54 -4.26 3.58
C PHE A 80 6.35 -3.05 4.07
N LYS A 81 7.57 -2.86 3.54
CA LYS A 81 8.42 -1.70 3.84
C LYS A 81 7.75 -0.39 3.42
N LEU A 82 7.05 -0.36 2.29
CA LEU A 82 6.34 0.84 1.85
C LEU A 82 5.21 1.23 2.82
N GLN A 83 4.48 0.24 3.35
CA GLN A 83 3.34 0.48 4.23
C GLN A 83 3.74 0.82 5.67
N PHE A 84 4.75 0.14 6.21
CA PHE A 84 5.12 0.24 7.63
C PHE A 84 6.46 0.95 7.87
N ARG A 85 7.17 1.34 6.80
CA ARG A 85 8.50 2.00 6.83
C ARG A 85 9.57 1.20 7.58
N LEU A 86 9.32 -0.09 7.80
CA LEU A 86 10.16 -1.01 8.56
C LEU A 86 10.23 -2.35 7.81
N SER A 87 11.39 -3.00 7.82
CA SER A 87 11.49 -4.38 7.31
C SER A 87 10.74 -5.34 8.21
N ARG A 88 10.26 -6.45 7.66
CA ARG A 88 9.51 -7.44 8.44
C ARG A 88 10.34 -8.09 9.53
N ARG A 89 11.63 -8.32 9.29
CA ARG A 89 12.57 -8.84 10.29
C ARG A 89 12.64 -7.94 11.54
N TYR A 90 12.85 -6.63 11.35
CA TYR A 90 12.86 -5.69 12.46
C TYR A 90 11.48 -5.52 13.11
N PHE A 91 10.41 -5.57 12.31
CA PHE A 91 9.05 -5.56 12.84
C PHE A 91 8.82 -6.71 13.81
N THR A 92 9.15 -7.95 13.41
CA THR A 92 9.01 -9.13 14.26
C THR A 92 9.89 -9.04 15.50
N ALA A 93 11.13 -8.57 15.37
CA ALA A 93 12.03 -8.38 16.51
C ALA A 93 11.46 -7.38 17.54
N VAL A 94 10.84 -6.29 17.08
CA VAL A 94 10.17 -5.33 17.99
C VAL A 94 8.95 -5.97 18.65
N CYS A 95 8.14 -6.74 17.90
CA CYS A 95 7.01 -7.47 18.47
C CYS A 95 7.43 -8.43 19.57
N GLU A 96 8.48 -9.22 19.34
CA GLU A 96 9.06 -10.14 20.34
C GLU A 96 9.56 -9.38 21.58
N LEU A 97 10.25 -8.25 21.37
CA LEU A 97 10.81 -7.44 22.45
C LEU A 97 9.74 -6.85 23.38
N ILE A 98 8.57 -6.51 22.85
CA ILE A 98 7.47 -5.91 23.63
C ILE A 98 6.38 -6.91 24.04
N ALA A 99 6.44 -8.16 23.58
CA ALA A 99 5.36 -9.15 23.71
C ALA A 99 4.92 -9.37 25.17
N ASP A 100 5.88 -9.43 26.09
CA ASP A 100 5.64 -9.74 27.50
C ASP A 100 5.12 -8.55 28.34
N ASN A 101 4.99 -7.38 27.72
CA ASN A 101 4.57 -6.15 28.40
C ASN A 101 3.13 -6.26 28.92
N ALA A 102 2.90 -5.71 30.13
CA ALA A 102 1.59 -5.73 30.79
C ALA A 102 0.47 -5.07 29.96
N GLU A 103 0.80 -4.11 29.09
CA GLU A 103 -0.17 -3.43 28.21
C GLU A 103 -0.89 -4.37 27.22
N PHE A 104 -0.28 -5.53 26.90
CA PHE A 104 -0.83 -6.53 25.98
C PHE A 104 -1.53 -7.70 26.68
N ARG A 105 -1.40 -7.82 28.01
CA ARG A 105 -2.03 -8.91 28.76
C ARG A 105 -3.56 -8.70 28.81
N SER A 106 -4.31 -9.77 28.56
CA SER A 106 -5.76 -9.74 28.69
C SER A 106 -6.15 -9.71 30.17
N THR A 107 -7.09 -8.83 30.52
CA THR A 107 -7.63 -8.75 31.88
C THR A 107 -8.83 -9.69 32.00
N PRO A 108 -8.94 -10.51 33.06
CA PRO A 108 -10.11 -11.35 33.26
C PRO A 108 -11.39 -10.49 33.32
N GLY A 109 -12.46 -10.96 32.67
CA GLY A 109 -13.74 -10.25 32.59
C GLY A 109 -13.82 -9.14 31.54
N LYS A 110 -12.75 -8.88 30.77
CA LYS A 110 -12.75 -7.94 29.63
C LYS A 110 -12.53 -8.67 28.32
N GLN A 111 -12.91 -8.03 27.22
CA GLN A 111 -12.65 -8.53 25.87
C GLN A 111 -11.15 -8.82 25.69
N THR A 112 -10.85 -9.99 25.10
CA THR A 112 -9.49 -10.42 24.79
C THR A 112 -8.76 -9.34 24.00
N ARG A 113 -7.54 -9.02 24.42
CA ARG A 113 -6.70 -8.01 23.75
C ARG A 113 -6.27 -8.53 22.38
N MET A 114 -6.15 -7.61 21.43
CA MET A 114 -5.66 -7.91 20.09
C MET A 114 -4.17 -8.29 20.14
N SER A 115 -3.67 -8.94 19.08
CA SER A 115 -2.27 -9.36 19.01
C SER A 115 -1.30 -8.18 18.99
N VAL A 116 -0.06 -8.41 19.43
CA VAL A 116 0.98 -7.37 19.54
C VAL A 116 1.33 -6.80 18.16
N GLU A 117 1.31 -7.63 17.13
CA GLU A 117 1.57 -7.24 15.75
C GLU A 117 0.54 -6.24 15.27
N LEU A 118 -0.74 -6.47 15.55
CA LEU A 118 -1.79 -5.54 15.17
C LEU A 118 -1.64 -4.20 15.90
N HIS A 119 -1.20 -4.23 17.15
CA HIS A 119 -0.88 -3.00 17.89
C HIS A 119 0.26 -2.23 17.23
N LEU A 120 1.38 -2.89 16.90
CA LEU A 120 2.55 -2.26 16.27
C LEU A 120 2.24 -1.76 14.85
N MET A 121 1.47 -2.51 14.07
CA MET A 121 0.98 -2.10 12.74
C MET A 121 0.10 -0.86 12.84
N GLY A 122 -0.75 -0.78 13.87
CA GLY A 122 -1.49 0.41 14.24
C GLY A 122 -0.56 1.61 14.41
N LEU A 123 0.42 1.51 15.30
CA LEU A 123 1.37 2.59 15.55
C LEU A 123 2.12 3.03 14.27
N LEU A 124 2.71 2.08 13.56
CA LEU A 124 3.52 2.39 12.37
C LEU A 124 2.68 3.00 11.26
N ARG A 125 1.43 2.57 11.11
CA ARG A 125 0.51 3.19 10.17
C ARG A 125 0.16 4.61 10.60
N THR A 126 -0.10 4.85 11.88
CA THR A 126 -0.45 6.20 12.38
C THR A 126 0.72 7.18 12.27
N LEU A 127 1.95 6.72 12.47
CA LEU A 127 3.16 7.54 12.27
C LEU A 127 3.53 7.70 10.78
N GLY A 128 3.10 6.74 9.96
CA GLY A 128 3.47 6.63 8.55
C GLY A 128 2.44 7.19 7.56
N SER A 129 1.21 7.42 8.01
CA SER A 129 0.09 7.84 7.17
C SER A 129 -0.10 9.36 7.25
N THR A 130 -0.19 10.00 6.08
CA THR A 130 -0.75 11.36 5.94
C THR A 130 -2.28 11.33 5.83
N ASP A 131 -2.83 10.13 5.63
CA ASP A 131 -4.26 9.90 5.46
C ASP A 131 -4.84 9.74 6.88
N GLY A 132 -5.79 10.60 7.26
CA GLY A 132 -6.30 10.74 8.62
C GLY A 132 -6.93 9.50 9.26
N GLU A 133 -7.40 9.66 10.50
CA GLU A 133 -7.70 8.59 11.47
C GLU A 133 -8.56 7.43 10.93
N GLY A 134 -9.60 7.74 10.15
CA GLY A 134 -10.54 6.76 9.62
C GLY A 134 -9.93 5.74 8.65
N HIS A 135 -8.90 6.13 7.89
CA HIS A 135 -8.27 5.22 6.92
C HIS A 135 -7.41 4.15 7.58
N SER A 136 -6.82 4.44 8.75
CA SER A 136 -6.06 3.46 9.53
C SER A 136 -6.97 2.38 10.12
N ALA A 137 -8.18 2.76 10.54
CA ALA A 137 -9.19 1.84 11.06
C ALA A 137 -9.70 0.88 9.98
N ASP A 138 -10.07 1.40 8.81
CA ASP A 138 -10.47 0.60 7.65
C ASP A 138 -9.33 -0.30 7.15
N PHE A 139 -8.09 0.17 7.24
CA PHE A 139 -6.91 -0.58 6.83
C PHE A 139 -6.60 -1.78 7.73
N LEU A 140 -6.88 -1.66 9.03
CA LEU A 140 -6.67 -2.74 10.01
C LEU A 140 -7.96 -3.52 10.34
N SER A 141 -9.10 -3.09 9.80
CA SER A 141 -10.43 -3.65 10.14
C SER A 141 -10.73 -3.57 11.65
N VAL A 142 -10.42 -2.43 12.25
CA VAL A 142 -10.74 -2.11 13.64
C VAL A 142 -11.68 -0.91 13.71
N GLY A 143 -12.33 -0.67 14.85
CA GLY A 143 -13.22 0.48 15.00
C GLY A 143 -12.48 1.81 14.84
N GLY A 144 -13.13 2.84 14.28
CA GLY A 144 -12.55 4.13 13.86
C GLY A 144 -11.46 4.71 14.77
N HIS A 145 -11.73 4.84 16.06
CA HIS A 145 -10.79 5.46 17.02
C HIS A 145 -9.84 4.46 17.70
N THR A 146 -9.95 3.17 17.40
CA THR A 146 -9.18 2.10 18.03
C THR A 146 -7.69 2.11 17.66
N PRO A 147 -7.27 2.34 16.38
CA PRO A 147 -5.87 2.33 15.99
C PRO A 147 -5.02 3.36 16.73
N GLU A 148 -5.51 4.58 16.84
CA GLU A 148 -4.72 5.70 17.36
C GLU A 148 -4.81 5.78 18.88
N HIS A 149 -6.02 5.74 19.44
CA HIS A 149 -6.17 5.93 20.89
C HIS A 149 -5.77 4.71 21.72
N LEU A 150 -6.03 3.50 21.22
CA LEU A 150 -5.85 2.28 21.99
C LEU A 150 -4.65 1.47 21.55
N LEU A 151 -4.45 1.28 20.24
CA LEU A 151 -3.34 0.46 19.76
C LEU A 151 -2.01 1.20 19.87
N ALA A 152 -1.90 2.37 19.23
CA ALA A 152 -0.66 3.14 19.21
C ALA A 152 -0.20 3.53 20.63
N LYS A 153 -1.13 3.99 21.49
CA LYS A 153 -0.82 4.38 22.87
C LYS A 153 -0.18 3.25 23.69
N ARG A 154 -0.68 2.01 23.56
CA ARG A 154 -0.13 0.84 24.28
C ARG A 154 1.28 0.52 23.80
N VAL A 155 1.50 0.55 22.49
CA VAL A 155 2.84 0.32 21.92
C VAL A 155 3.81 1.40 22.37
N VAL A 156 3.42 2.67 22.34
CA VAL A 156 4.27 3.77 22.81
C VAL A 156 4.65 3.60 24.28
N ARG A 157 3.71 3.19 25.14
CA ARG A 157 4.02 2.89 26.55
C ARG A 157 4.97 1.71 26.70
N ALA A 158 4.75 0.64 25.94
CA ALA A 158 5.63 -0.52 25.95
C ALA A 158 7.05 -0.15 25.48
N LEU A 159 7.19 0.61 24.39
CA LEU A 159 8.48 1.11 23.90
C LEU A 159 9.14 2.06 24.90
N ASN A 160 8.39 2.96 25.53
CA ASN A 160 8.94 3.86 26.54
C ASN A 160 9.45 3.13 27.78
N SER A 161 8.89 1.95 28.11
CA SER A 161 9.43 1.11 29.19
C SER A 161 10.84 0.55 28.90
N LEU A 162 11.23 0.53 27.62
CA LEU A 162 12.56 0.10 27.17
C LEU A 162 13.54 1.27 27.05
N ARG A 163 13.09 2.52 27.20
CA ARG A 163 13.89 3.72 26.98
C ARG A 163 15.20 3.71 27.76
N SER A 164 15.13 3.37 29.05
CA SER A 164 16.32 3.34 29.93
C SER A 164 17.33 2.24 29.57
N LYS A 165 16.91 1.20 28.85
CA LYS A 165 17.79 0.12 28.41
C LYS A 165 18.49 0.41 27.08
N VAL A 166 17.92 1.32 26.28
CA VAL A 166 18.36 1.57 24.89
C VAL A 166 19.00 2.95 24.75
N ILE A 167 18.46 3.96 25.42
CA ILE A 167 18.97 5.33 25.38
C ILE A 167 19.80 5.55 26.63
N MET A 168 21.11 5.33 26.49
CA MET A 168 22.10 5.73 27.48
C MET A 168 22.85 6.94 26.92
N TRP A 169 22.91 8.02 27.69
CA TRP A 169 23.79 9.14 27.37
C TRP A 169 25.12 8.90 28.06
N PRO A 170 26.26 9.09 27.36
CA PRO A 170 27.56 8.85 27.96
C PRO A 170 27.80 9.82 29.12
N GLU A 171 28.27 9.28 30.23
CA GLU A 171 28.58 10.07 31.41
C GLU A 171 29.75 11.03 31.15
N ALA A 172 29.93 12.03 32.02
CA ALA A 172 30.94 13.07 31.84
C ALA A 172 32.37 12.52 31.71
N ASP A 173 32.64 11.35 32.27
CA ASP A 173 33.92 10.67 32.19
C ASP A 173 34.05 9.85 30.90
N GLU A 174 33.00 9.14 30.49
CA GLU A 174 32.95 8.39 29.22
C GLU A 174 33.04 9.31 27.99
N ARG A 175 32.68 10.59 28.13
CA ARG A 175 32.85 11.61 27.09
C ARG A 175 34.29 12.10 26.91
N ARG A 176 35.20 11.85 27.86
CA ARG A 176 36.60 12.29 27.78
C ARG A 176 37.48 11.32 26.99
N ASP A 177 37.03 10.08 26.85
CA ASP A 177 37.76 9.00 26.19
C ASP A 177 37.40 8.82 24.70
N PHE A 178 36.55 9.71 24.15
CA PHE A 178 36.17 9.80 22.73
C PHE A 178 36.72 11.08 22.10
#